data_AF-A0A967LJ48-F1
#
_entry.id   AF-A0A967LJ48-F1
#
_cell.length_a   1.000
_cell.length_b   1.000
_cell.length_c   1.000
_cell.angle_alpha   90.00
_cell.angle_beta   90.00
_cell.angle_gamma   90.00
#
_symmetry.space_group_name_H-M   'P 1'
#
loop_
_entity.id
_entity.type
_entity.pdbx_description
1 polymer ?
#
loop_
_entity_poly.entity_id
_entity_poly.type
_entity_poly.pdbx_seq_one_letter_code
_entity_poly.pdbx_strand_id
1 'polypeptide(L)' 'MSTKTVKVLIVDDSALIRKLLTELISSDPGLEVIGAARDPY' A
#
# COMPACT_ATOMS: atom_id res chain seq x y z
N MET A 1 -23.68 1.81 7.16
CA MET A 1 -23.13 0.71 6.34
C MET A 1 -21.63 0.77 6.49
N SER A 2 -20.99 -0.24 7.09
CA SER A 2 -19.53 -0.27 7.18
C SER A 2 -18.97 -0.60 5.80
N THR A 3 -18.46 0.41 5.09
CA THR A 3 -17.69 0.22 3.87
C THR A 3 -16.45 -0.58 4.24
N LYS A 4 -16.37 -1.81 3.77
CA LYS A 4 -15.27 -2.71 4.09
C LYS A 4 -14.05 -2.23 3.30
N THR A 5 -13.06 -1.67 4.00
CA THR A 5 -11.78 -1.26 3.42
C THR A 5 -11.01 -2.49 2.93
N VAL A 6 -10.42 -2.38 1.74
CA VAL A 6 -9.52 -3.40 1.19
C VAL A 6 -8.14 -3.17 1.76
N LYS A 7 -7.57 -4.22 2.38
CA LYS A 7 -6.24 -4.16 2.96
C LYS A 7 -5.18 -4.43 1.90
N VAL A 8 -4.15 -3.59 1.86
CA VAL A 8 -3.11 -3.60 0.83
C VAL A 8 -1.73 -3.76 1.47
N LEU A 9 -0.95 -4.72 0.99
CA LEU A 9 0.47 -4.90 1.31
C LEU A 9 1.28 -4.56 0.05
N ILE A 10 2.24 -3.65 0.17
CA ILE A 10 3.10 -3.24 -0.95
C ILE A 10 4.40 -4.03 -0.90
N VAL A 11 4.78 -4.68 -2.01
CA VAL A 11 6.05 -5.41 -2.16
C VAL A 11 6.75 -4.92 -3.41
N ASP A 12 7.96 -4.39 -3.26
CA ASP A 12 8.76 -3.82 -4.36
C ASP A 12 10.24 -3.70 -3.95
N ASP A 13 11.17 -3.85 -4.89
CA ASP A 13 12.62 -3.75 -4.66
C ASP A 13 13.07 -2.29 -4.43
N SER A 14 12.33 -1.32 -4.99
CA SER A 14 12.65 0.09 -4.99
C SER A 14 12.00 0.83 -3.81
N ALA A 15 12.83 1.35 -2.90
CA ALA A 15 12.34 2.13 -1.75
C ALA A 15 11.52 3.37 -2.16
N LEU A 16 11.88 3.99 -3.29
CA LEU A 16 11.15 5.11 -3.87
C LEU A 16 9.74 4.71 -4.28
N ILE A 17 9.60 3.57 -4.96
CA ILE A 17 8.31 3.07 -5.46
C ILE A 17 7.42 2.69 -4.28
N ARG A 18 7.94 2.03 -3.25
CA ARG A 18 7.16 1.74 -2.04
C ARG A 18 6.60 3.01 -1.40
N LYS A 19 7.40 4.08 -1.30
CA LYS A 19 6.95 5.37 -0.76
C LYS A 19 5.86 5.99 -1.65
N LEU A 20 6.09 6.05 -2.96
CA LEU A 20 5.14 6.59 -3.93
C LEU A 20 3.80 5.84 -3.90
N LEU A 21 3.83 4.50 -3.93
CA LEU A 21 2.62 3.67 -3.88
C LEU A 21 1.89 3.82 -2.54
N THR A 22 2.62 3.96 -1.43
CA THR A 22 1.99 4.22 -0.12
C THR A 22 1.21 5.52 -0.15
N GLU A 23 1.79 6.61 -0.66
CA GLU A 23 1.12 7.91 -0.77
C GLU A 23 -0.10 7.85 -1.70
N LEU A 24 0.05 7.23 -2.87
CA LEU A 24 -1.05 7.10 -3.85
C LEU A 24 -2.20 6.24 -3.33
N ILE A 25 -1.90 5.07 -2.77
CA ILE A 25 -2.93 4.12 -2.29
C ILE A 25 -3.63 4.66 -1.05
N SER A 26 -2.90 5.35 -0.16
CA SER A 26 -3.51 5.97 1.03
C SER A 26 -4.45 7.14 0.71
N SER A 27 -4.46 7.62 -0.55
CA SER A 27 -5.41 8.66 -0.98
C SER A 27 -6.82 8.13 -1.27
N ASP A 28 -6.96 6.81 -1.46
CA ASP A 28 -8.26 6.16 -1.69
C ASP A 28 -8.89 5.71 -0.36
N PRO A 29 -10.03 6.28 0.06
CA PRO A 29 -10.69 5.92 1.33
C PRO A 29 -11.25 4.48 1.35
N GLY A 30 -11.30 3.80 0.20
CA GLY A 30 -11.65 2.37 0.11
C GLY A 30 -10.49 1.44 0.41
N LEU A 31 -9.26 1.96 0.51
CA LEU A 31 -8.04 1.18 0.67
C LEU A 31 -7.34 1.49 2.00
N GLU A 32 -6.69 0.48 2.58
CA GLU A 32 -5.89 0.60 3.79
C GLU A 32 -4.53 -0.07 3.57
N VAL A 33 -3.45 0.72 3.54
CA VAL A 33 -2.08 0.18 3.48
C VAL A 33 -1.73 -0.39 4.86
N ILE A 34 -1.56 -1.71 4.93
CA ILE A 34 -1.23 -2.43 6.17
C ILE A 34 0.26 -2.70 6.33
N GLY A 35 1.07 -2.41 5.30
CA GLY A 35 2.51 -2.54 5.35
C GLY A 35 3.17 -2.37 3.99
N ALA A 36 4.50 -2.22 4.02
CA ALA A 36 5.35 -2.25 2.84
C ALA A 36 6.60 -3.10 3.14
N ALA A 37 6.98 -3.97 2.21
CA ALA A 37 8.13 -4.85 2.33
C ALA A 37 9.02 -4.72 1.08
N ARG A 38 10.33 -4.93 1.25
CA ARG A 38 11.22 -5.08 0.09
C ARG A 38 10.95 -6.41 -0.60
N ASP A 39 11.01 -6.44 -1.93
CA ASP A 39 11.11 -7.70 -2.66
C ASP A 39 12.52 -8.30 -2.45
N PRO A 40 12.66 -9.56 -1.98
CA PRO A 40 13.95 -10.19 -1.80
C PRO A 40 14.55 -10.84 -3.06
N TYR A 41 13.85 -10.87 -4.20
CA TYR A 41 14.29 -11.52 -5.43
C TYR A 41 14.88 -10.57 -6.48
#